data_AF-A0A352MB13-F1
#
_entry.id   AF-A0A352MB13-F1
#
_cell.length_a   1.000
_cell.length_b   1.000
_cell.length_c   1.000
_cell.angle_alpha   90.00
_cell.angle_beta   90.00
_cell.angle_gamma   90.00
#
_symmetry.space_group_name_H-M   'P 1'
#
loop_
_entity.id
_entity.type
_entity.pdbx_description
1 polymer ?
#
loop_
_entity_poly.entity_id
_entity_poly.type
_entity_poly.pdbx_seq_one_letter_code
_entity_poly.pdbx_strand_id
1 'polypeptide(L)'
;MIMLTMDGCEIFNDSKDNCEETKMLTVENPVIYLKLDLDPYAYKELLDMGYPTGLMTTKEMLVGSIMKVYCNGKESGSFTYEKTYFPKSMDFNTQMGGFLLPQPYQFKFENKNDYLLVVAHLKTYLDDGKIFEDKKEFTHKYYYEDLFYDKDRNDYYIELDYPSDVDWVEVTSK
;
A
#
# COMPACT_ATOMS: atom_id res chain seq x y z
N MET A 1 38.77 -6.31 -46.68
CA MET A 1 37.61 -7.15 -46.31
C MET A 1 36.77 -6.35 -45.34
N ILE A 2 35.66 -5.80 -45.83
CA ILE A 2 34.74 -4.97 -45.04
C ILE A 2 33.68 -5.93 -44.49
N MET A 3 33.65 -6.11 -43.15
CA MET A 3 32.49 -6.72 -42.48
C MET A 3 31.50 -5.61 -42.15
N LEU A 4 30.49 -5.50 -43.00
CA LEU A 4 29.19 -4.95 -42.62
C LEU A 4 28.40 -6.11 -42.02
N THR A 5 28.06 -6.03 -40.74
CA THR A 5 26.96 -6.81 -40.17
C THR A 5 25.88 -5.83 -39.79
N MET A 6 24.72 -5.98 -40.44
CA MET A 6 23.52 -5.19 -40.24
C MET A 6 22.69 -5.79 -39.11
N ASP A 7 21.99 -4.88 -38.42
CA ASP A 7 20.62 -5.01 -37.92
C ASP A 7 20.30 -6.10 -36.88
N GLY A 8 20.41 -5.69 -35.61
CA GLY A 8 19.45 -6.06 -34.57
C GLY A 8 18.69 -4.81 -34.15
N CYS A 9 17.67 -4.44 -34.91
CA CYS A 9 16.69 -3.44 -34.50
C CYS A 9 15.89 -4.06 -33.35
N GLU A 10 16.19 -3.68 -32.11
CA GLU A 10 15.40 -4.09 -30.95
C GLU A 10 13.95 -3.63 -31.16
N ILE A 11 13.06 -4.61 -31.27
CA ILE A 11 11.63 -4.40 -31.46
C ILE A 11 11.09 -3.77 -30.17
N PHE A 12 10.94 -2.45 -30.15
CA PHE A 12 10.19 -1.69 -29.13
C PHE A 12 8.67 -1.84 -29.33
N ASN A 13 8.12 -3.07 -29.38
CA ASN A 13 6.66 -3.29 -29.53
C ASN A 13 5.93 -3.80 -28.27
N ASP A 14 6.61 -4.25 -27.22
CA ASP A 14 5.92 -5.05 -26.19
C ASP A 14 4.97 -4.27 -25.25
N SER A 15 5.14 -2.96 -25.09
CA SER A 15 4.31 -2.20 -24.14
C SER A 15 3.01 -1.64 -24.73
N LYS A 16 2.97 -1.28 -26.01
CA LYS A 16 1.76 -0.71 -26.64
C LYS A 16 0.74 -1.76 -27.03
N ASP A 17 1.19 -2.86 -27.62
CA ASP A 17 0.30 -3.93 -28.08
C ASP A 17 -0.42 -4.59 -26.88
N ASN A 18 0.28 -4.75 -25.75
CA ASN A 18 -0.28 -5.27 -24.50
C ASN A 18 -1.40 -4.36 -23.92
N CYS A 19 -1.30 -3.03 -24.07
CA CYS A 19 -2.34 -2.12 -23.58
C CYS A 19 -3.59 -2.08 -24.45
N GLU A 20 -3.53 -2.39 -25.74
CA GLU A 20 -4.77 -2.48 -26.52
C GLU A 20 -5.54 -3.76 -26.21
N GLU A 21 -4.84 -4.88 -25.95
CA GLU A 21 -5.46 -6.17 -25.59
C GLU A 21 -6.13 -6.17 -24.22
N THR A 22 -5.61 -5.36 -23.29
CA THR A 22 -6.09 -5.27 -21.90
C THR A 22 -7.05 -4.09 -21.66
N LYS A 23 -7.44 -3.39 -22.72
CA LYS A 23 -8.39 -2.29 -22.66
C LYS A 23 -9.74 -2.77 -22.12
N MET A 24 -10.32 -1.98 -21.21
CA MET A 24 -11.62 -2.29 -20.63
C MET A 24 -12.75 -1.87 -21.59
N LEU A 25 -13.88 -2.58 -21.54
CA LEU A 25 -15.06 -2.24 -22.34
C LEU A 25 -15.69 -0.91 -21.89
N THR A 26 -15.62 -0.63 -20.60
CA THR A 26 -16.11 0.60 -19.96
C THR A 26 -14.97 1.24 -19.17
N VAL A 27 -15.01 2.57 -19.13
CA VAL A 27 -14.14 3.36 -18.25
C VAL A 27 -14.76 3.39 -16.86
N GLU A 28 -13.99 2.97 -15.86
CA GLU A 28 -14.41 2.96 -14.47
C GLU A 28 -13.81 4.14 -13.71
N ASN A 29 -14.58 4.76 -12.82
CA ASN A 29 -14.14 5.92 -12.02
C ASN A 29 -14.47 5.72 -10.53
N PRO A 30 -13.93 4.67 -9.89
CA PRO A 30 -14.24 4.36 -8.50
C PRO A 30 -13.77 5.48 -7.54
N VAL A 31 -14.56 5.67 -6.48
CA VAL A 31 -14.13 6.38 -5.28
C VAL A 31 -13.57 5.33 -4.33
N ILE A 32 -12.29 5.43 -4.03
CA ILE A 32 -11.50 4.41 -3.34
C ILE A 32 -11.09 4.91 -1.96
N TYR A 33 -11.29 4.08 -0.95
CA TYR A 33 -10.73 4.26 0.39
C TYR A 33 -9.60 3.27 0.64
N LEU A 34 -8.68 3.61 1.54
CA LEU A 34 -7.66 2.67 2.00
C LEU A 34 -8.11 2.09 3.34
N LYS A 35 -8.05 0.78 3.48
CA LYS A 35 -8.32 0.05 4.72
C LYS A 35 -7.05 -0.69 5.09
N LEU A 36 -6.36 -0.23 6.13
CA LEU A 36 -5.20 -0.92 6.67
C LEU A 36 -5.68 -2.15 7.42
N ASP A 37 -5.22 -3.35 7.07
CA ASP A 37 -5.36 -4.53 7.91
C ASP A 37 -3.98 -4.87 8.49
N LEU A 38 -3.91 -4.98 9.82
CA LEU A 38 -2.66 -5.25 10.52
C LEU A 38 -2.69 -6.71 10.92
N ASP A 39 -1.74 -7.48 10.40
CA ASP A 39 -1.56 -8.86 10.85
C ASP A 39 -1.24 -8.84 12.36
N PRO A 40 -1.94 -9.65 13.20
CA PRO A 40 -1.65 -9.73 14.63
C PRO A 40 -0.20 -10.17 14.95
N TYR A 41 0.51 -10.74 13.97
CA TYR A 41 1.92 -11.09 14.05
C TYR A 41 2.86 -10.02 13.50
N ALA A 42 2.37 -8.88 13.00
CA ALA A 42 3.20 -7.78 12.51
C ALA A 42 4.22 -7.28 13.55
N TYR A 43 3.96 -7.49 14.85
CA TYR A 43 4.87 -7.15 15.95
C TYR A 43 5.65 -8.32 16.52
N LYS A 44 5.63 -9.49 15.86
CA LYS A 44 6.33 -10.68 16.33
C LYS A 44 7.83 -10.43 16.48
N GLU A 45 8.44 -9.66 15.59
CA GLU A 45 9.87 -9.33 15.71
C GLU A 45 10.17 -8.57 17.01
N LEU A 46 9.28 -7.68 17.46
CA LEU A 46 9.44 -7.00 18.76
C LEU A 46 9.44 -8.03 19.90
N LEU A 47 8.57 -9.03 19.86
CA LEU A 47 8.58 -10.12 20.83
C LEU A 47 9.89 -10.93 20.77
N ASP A 48 10.37 -11.23 19.56
CA ASP A 48 11.63 -11.96 19.34
C ASP A 48 12.86 -11.14 19.82
N MET A 49 12.78 -9.81 19.80
CA MET A 49 13.76 -8.88 20.39
C MET A 49 13.69 -8.81 21.94
N GLY A 50 12.77 -9.53 22.57
CA GLY A 50 12.63 -9.61 24.03
C GLY A 50 11.74 -8.54 24.64
N TYR A 51 10.92 -7.86 23.84
CA TYR A 51 9.95 -6.89 24.36
C TYR A 51 8.79 -7.60 25.10
N PRO A 52 8.35 -7.07 26.25
CA PRO A 52 7.29 -7.70 27.01
C PRO A 52 5.95 -7.66 26.27
N THR A 53 5.25 -8.78 26.28
CA THR A 53 3.92 -8.97 25.65
C THR A 53 2.82 -8.08 26.23
N GLY A 54 3.07 -7.39 27.35
CA GLY A 54 2.13 -6.51 28.03
C GLY A 54 2.23 -5.04 27.62
N LEU A 55 3.12 -4.69 26.70
CA LEU A 55 3.20 -3.35 26.13
C LEU A 55 1.96 -3.06 25.29
N MET A 56 1.44 -1.85 25.43
CA MET A 56 0.24 -1.41 24.73
C MET A 56 0.60 -0.38 23.68
N THR A 57 0.04 -0.54 22.48
CA THR A 57 0.12 0.50 21.45
C THR A 57 -0.77 1.67 21.86
N THR A 58 -0.15 2.84 22.06
CA THR A 58 -0.85 4.08 22.47
C THR A 58 -1.18 4.98 21.29
N LYS A 59 -0.39 4.90 20.22
CA LYS A 59 -0.57 5.68 19.00
C LYS A 59 0.03 4.94 17.82
N GLU A 60 -0.66 4.97 16.70
CA GLU A 60 -0.15 4.49 15.41
C GLU A 60 -0.27 5.60 14.39
N MET A 61 0.72 5.73 13.53
CA MET A 61 0.74 6.72 12.46
C MET A 61 1.07 6.01 11.17
N LEU A 62 0.13 6.03 10.23
CA LEU A 62 0.31 5.54 8.87
C LEU A 62 0.57 6.75 7.97
N VAL A 63 1.69 6.75 7.27
CA VAL A 63 2.06 7.78 6.30
C VAL A 63 2.34 7.12 4.97
N GLY A 64 1.96 7.75 3.87
CA GLY A 64 2.18 7.14 2.58
C GLY A 64 1.67 7.95 1.41
N SER A 65 1.59 7.27 0.27
CA SER A 65 1.03 7.82 -0.95
C SER A 65 0.31 6.78 -1.77
N ILE A 66 -0.58 7.26 -2.64
CA ILE A 66 -1.26 6.48 -3.66
C ILE A 66 -1.09 7.21 -4.99
N MET A 67 -0.59 6.51 -5.99
CA MET A 67 -0.31 7.05 -7.33
C MET A 67 -0.90 6.14 -8.39
N LYS A 68 -1.54 6.74 -9.39
CA LYS A 68 -2.03 5.98 -10.55
C LYS A 68 -0.94 5.86 -11.61
N VAL A 69 -0.75 4.65 -12.12
CA VAL A 69 0.12 4.35 -13.26
C VAL A 69 -0.72 3.69 -14.34
N TYR A 70 -0.69 4.26 -15.55
CA TYR A 70 -1.36 3.69 -16.71
C TYR A 70 -0.58 2.48 -17.25
N CYS A 71 -1.25 1.61 -17.99
CA CYS A 71 -0.66 0.42 -18.61
C CYS A 71 0.63 0.72 -19.40
N ASN A 72 0.72 1.89 -20.04
CA ASN A 72 1.91 2.33 -20.79
C ASN A 72 3.06 2.86 -19.91
N GLY A 73 2.95 2.75 -18.58
CA GLY A 73 3.93 3.22 -17.61
C GLY A 73 3.84 4.71 -17.29
N LYS A 74 2.92 5.46 -17.91
CA LYS A 74 2.74 6.88 -17.59
C LYS A 74 2.13 7.04 -16.20
N GLU A 75 2.76 7.84 -15.36
CA GLU A 75 2.21 8.25 -14.08
C GLU A 75 1.12 9.31 -14.26
N SER A 76 0.12 9.24 -13.38
CA SER A 76 -1.01 10.17 -13.29
C SER A 76 -0.98 10.87 -11.92
N GLY A 77 -2.10 11.43 -11.48
CA GLY A 77 -2.22 12.07 -10.17
C GLY A 77 -1.76 11.15 -9.02
N SER A 78 -1.12 11.78 -8.03
CA SER A 78 -0.73 11.16 -6.78
C SER A 78 -1.30 11.94 -5.60
N PHE A 79 -1.58 11.24 -4.52
CA PHE A 79 -2.02 11.82 -3.25
C PHE A 79 -1.17 11.27 -2.13
N THR A 80 -0.80 12.13 -1.19
CA THR A 80 -0.19 11.70 0.07
C THR A 80 -1.26 11.56 1.14
N TYR A 81 -0.98 10.72 2.13
CA TYR A 81 -1.82 10.57 3.30
C TYR A 81 -0.98 10.46 4.55
N GLU A 82 -1.52 10.99 5.64
CA GLU A 82 -0.99 10.86 6.98
C GLU A 82 -2.19 10.69 7.91
N LYS A 83 -2.23 9.57 8.63
CA LYS A 83 -3.31 9.29 9.56
C LYS A 83 -2.78 8.72 10.87
N THR A 84 -3.19 9.35 11.95
CA THR A 84 -2.93 8.87 13.31
C THR A 84 -4.17 8.17 13.87
N TYR A 85 -3.93 7.01 14.49
CA TYR A 85 -4.90 6.21 15.22
C TYR A 85 -4.45 6.11 16.69
N PHE A 86 -5.44 6.09 17.59
CA PHE A 86 -5.21 5.94 19.03
C PHE A 86 -5.96 4.68 19.46
N PRO A 87 -5.29 3.51 19.50
CA PRO A 87 -5.91 2.28 19.95
C PRO A 87 -6.43 2.49 21.38
N LYS A 88 -7.70 2.13 21.63
CA LYS A 88 -8.23 2.11 23.00
C LYS A 88 -7.69 0.85 23.68
N SER A 89 -6.45 0.93 24.18
CA SER A 89 -5.75 -0.15 24.92
C SER A 89 -5.88 -1.51 24.24
N MET A 90 -5.17 -1.70 23.12
CA MET A 90 -5.04 -3.02 22.51
C MET A 90 -3.68 -3.60 22.92
N ASP A 91 -3.69 -4.84 23.38
CA ASP A 91 -2.44 -5.58 23.52
C ASP A 91 -1.89 -5.89 22.12
N PHE A 92 -0.58 -6.14 22.03
CA PHE A 92 0.10 -6.44 20.77
C PHE A 92 -0.50 -7.63 19.99
N ASN A 93 -1.28 -8.50 20.62
CA ASN A 93 -1.87 -9.70 20.01
C ASN A 93 -3.33 -9.49 19.54
N THR A 94 -3.97 -8.39 19.90
CA THR A 94 -5.43 -8.17 19.70
C THR A 94 -5.75 -7.07 18.70
N GLN A 95 -4.78 -6.63 17.90
CA GLN A 95 -4.99 -5.67 16.83
C GLN A 95 -5.78 -6.33 15.69
N MET A 96 -7.08 -6.51 15.90
CA MET A 96 -7.99 -7.13 14.95
C MET A 96 -9.02 -6.10 14.50
N GLY A 97 -9.09 -5.89 13.18
CA GLY A 97 -10.19 -5.16 12.54
C GLY A 97 -9.75 -4.10 11.54
N GLY A 98 -8.45 -3.82 11.46
CA GLY A 98 -7.93 -2.80 10.58
C GLY A 98 -8.48 -1.39 10.84
N PHE A 99 -7.97 -0.40 10.13
CA PHE A 99 -8.50 0.96 10.20
C PHE A 99 -8.70 1.55 8.81
N LEU A 100 -9.88 2.14 8.61
CA LEU A 100 -10.20 2.87 7.40
C LEU A 100 -9.59 4.28 7.44
N LEU A 101 -8.84 4.62 6.40
CA LEU A 101 -8.40 5.97 6.16
C LEU A 101 -9.60 6.80 5.67
N PRO A 102 -9.93 7.94 6.31
CA PRO A 102 -11.17 8.66 6.03
C PRO A 102 -11.16 9.42 4.69
N GLN A 103 -10.01 9.53 4.03
CA GLN A 103 -9.85 10.29 2.80
C GLN A 103 -10.19 9.41 1.59
N PRO A 104 -11.17 9.81 0.75
CA PRO A 104 -11.42 9.16 -0.53
C PRO A 104 -10.43 9.61 -1.60
N TYR A 105 -10.13 8.71 -2.54
CA TYR A 105 -9.34 8.97 -3.74
C TYR A 105 -10.12 8.55 -4.97
N GLN A 106 -10.21 9.41 -5.98
CA GLN A 106 -10.90 9.09 -7.22
C GLN A 106 -9.89 8.93 -8.36
N PHE A 107 -9.94 7.79 -9.03
CA PHE A 107 -9.07 7.47 -10.17
C PHE A 107 -9.87 6.93 -11.34
N LYS A 108 -9.36 7.15 -12.55
CA LYS A 108 -9.91 6.61 -13.79
C LYS A 108 -9.16 5.33 -14.17
N PHE A 109 -9.88 4.28 -14.49
CA PHE A 109 -9.36 3.03 -15.05
C PHE A 109 -9.97 2.82 -16.43
N GLU A 110 -9.12 2.65 -17.43
CA GLU A 110 -9.53 2.38 -18.82
C GLU A 110 -8.89 1.11 -19.38
N ASN A 111 -7.97 0.52 -18.62
CA ASN A 111 -7.26 -0.69 -18.96
C ASN A 111 -7.03 -1.54 -17.70
N LYS A 112 -7.12 -2.88 -17.85
CA LYS A 112 -6.95 -3.84 -16.75
C LYS A 112 -5.56 -3.81 -16.11
N ASN A 113 -4.54 -3.46 -16.88
CA ASN A 113 -3.16 -3.29 -16.43
C ASN A 113 -2.87 -1.89 -15.89
N ASP A 114 -3.84 -0.97 -15.89
CA ASP A 114 -3.66 0.26 -15.12
C ASP A 114 -3.71 -0.07 -13.62
N TYR A 115 -2.75 0.41 -12.84
CA TYR A 115 -2.66 0.07 -11.41
C TYR A 115 -2.45 1.31 -10.53
N LEU A 116 -2.75 1.15 -9.25
CA LEU A 116 -2.44 2.08 -8.18
C LEU A 116 -1.21 1.57 -7.46
N LEU A 117 -0.14 2.35 -7.47
CA LEU A 117 1.00 2.13 -6.60
C LEU A 117 0.69 2.75 -5.25
N VAL A 118 0.53 1.92 -4.23
CA VAL A 118 0.36 2.37 -2.85
C VAL A 118 1.66 2.14 -2.11
N VAL A 119 2.13 3.19 -1.46
CA VAL A 119 3.30 3.18 -0.56
C VAL A 119 2.80 3.52 0.83
N ALA A 120 3.18 2.74 1.84
CA ALA A 120 2.83 2.97 3.23
C ALA A 120 4.03 2.75 4.15
N HIS A 121 4.09 3.57 5.20
CA HIS A 121 5.02 3.52 6.31
C HIS A 121 4.23 3.58 7.61
N LEU A 122 4.56 2.70 8.55
CA LEU A 122 3.86 2.55 9.82
C LEU A 122 4.79 2.89 10.99
N LYS A 123 4.31 3.79 11.84
CA LYS A 123 4.99 4.20 13.06
C LYS A 123 4.13 3.91 14.27
N THR A 124 4.62 3.08 15.18
CA THR A 124 3.92 2.70 16.40
C THR A 124 4.57 3.32 17.63
N TYR A 125 3.76 3.71 18.62
CA TYR A 125 4.19 4.32 19.87
C TYR A 125 3.65 3.50 21.02
N LEU A 126 4.53 3.14 21.95
CA LEU A 126 4.21 2.28 23.06
C LEU A 126 4.00 3.09 24.35
N ASP A 127 3.35 2.46 25.33
CA ASP A 127 3.07 3.05 26.64
C ASP A 127 4.31 3.24 27.52
N ASP A 128 5.40 2.52 27.24
CA ASP A 128 6.72 2.76 27.83
C ASP A 128 7.49 3.94 27.20
N GLY A 129 6.89 4.61 26.21
CA GLY A 129 7.45 5.77 25.52
C GLY A 129 8.34 5.42 24.32
N LYS A 130 8.57 4.14 24.02
CA LYS A 130 9.31 3.74 22.82
C LYS A 130 8.50 3.94 21.56
N ILE A 131 9.22 4.08 20.45
CA ILE A 131 8.67 4.34 19.13
C ILE A 131 9.36 3.42 18.15
N PHE A 132 8.58 2.71 17.34
CA PHE A 132 9.10 1.88 16.25
C PHE A 132 8.55 2.35 14.92
N GLU A 133 9.41 2.31 13.91
CA GLU A 133 9.07 2.53 12.51
C GLU A 133 9.40 1.27 11.73
N ASP A 134 8.64 1.00 10.67
CA ASP A 134 9.01 -0.01 9.69
C ASP A 134 10.28 0.40 8.96
N LYS A 135 11.21 -0.55 8.82
CA LYS A 135 12.51 -0.30 8.19
C LYS A 135 12.42 -0.18 6.67
N LYS A 136 11.36 -0.75 6.08
CA LYS A 136 11.13 -0.79 4.64
C LYS A 136 9.69 -0.38 4.37
N GLU A 137 9.53 0.49 3.38
CA GLU A 137 8.23 0.88 2.85
C GLU A 137 7.45 -0.36 2.41
N PHE A 138 6.21 -0.47 2.88
CA PHE A 138 5.24 -1.30 2.19
C PHE A 138 4.95 -0.66 0.83
N THR A 139 5.20 -1.40 -0.25
CA THR A 139 4.89 -0.94 -1.61
C THR A 139 4.14 -2.04 -2.35
N HIS A 140 2.94 -1.73 -2.83
CA HIS A 140 2.11 -2.70 -3.54
C HIS A 140 1.39 -2.08 -4.73
N LYS A 141 1.12 -2.90 -5.75
CA LYS A 141 0.38 -2.52 -6.95
C LYS A 141 -1.02 -3.12 -6.86
N TYR A 142 -2.03 -2.26 -6.96
CA TYR A 142 -3.44 -2.66 -6.96
C TYR A 142 -4.07 -2.34 -8.31
N TYR A 143 -4.53 -3.36 -9.00
CA TYR A 143 -5.29 -3.27 -10.24
C TYR A 143 -6.77 -3.03 -9.94
N TYR A 144 -7.57 -2.76 -10.98
CA TYR A 144 -9.01 -2.54 -10.80
C TYR A 144 -9.71 -3.75 -10.16
N GLU A 145 -9.26 -4.97 -10.48
CA GLU A 145 -9.83 -6.20 -9.94
C GLU A 145 -9.53 -6.43 -8.45
N ASP A 146 -8.51 -5.75 -7.91
CA ASP A 146 -8.15 -5.81 -6.50
C ASP A 146 -8.99 -4.85 -5.63
N LEU A 147 -9.87 -4.05 -6.26
CA LEU A 147 -10.75 -3.14 -5.54
C LEU A 147 -11.96 -3.89 -5.00
N PHE A 148 -12.15 -3.85 -3.69
CA PHE A 148 -13.33 -4.40 -3.03
C PHE A 148 -14.46 -3.37 -3.02
N TYR A 149 -15.68 -3.82 -3.29
CA TYR A 149 -16.87 -2.97 -3.24
C TYR A 149 -17.61 -3.17 -1.91
N ASP A 150 -17.70 -2.10 -1.13
CA ASP A 150 -18.52 -2.04 0.09
C ASP A 150 -19.95 -1.62 -0.28
N LYS A 151 -20.88 -2.57 -0.18
CA LYS A 151 -22.30 -2.35 -0.51
C LYS A 151 -23.00 -1.41 0.47
N ASP A 152 -22.59 -1.42 1.74
CA ASP A 152 -23.26 -0.64 2.78
C ASP A 152 -22.91 0.85 2.65
N ARG A 153 -21.69 1.13 2.19
CA ARG A 153 -21.20 2.49 1.95
C ARG A 153 -21.31 2.95 0.50
N ASN A 154 -21.55 2.02 -0.42
CA ASN A 154 -21.55 2.26 -1.87
C ASN A 154 -20.24 2.91 -2.37
N ASP A 155 -19.11 2.43 -1.86
CA ASP A 155 -17.77 2.86 -2.25
C ASP A 155 -16.83 1.67 -2.45
N TYR A 156 -15.66 1.93 -3.06
CA TYR A 156 -14.61 0.94 -3.21
C TYR A 156 -13.55 1.12 -2.12
N TYR A 157 -12.86 0.05 -1.77
CA TYR A 157 -11.69 0.10 -0.91
C TYR A 157 -10.57 -0.83 -1.38
N ILE A 158 -9.36 -0.50 -0.97
CA ILE A 158 -8.19 -1.37 -1.04
C ILE A 158 -7.89 -1.84 0.38
N GLU A 159 -7.77 -3.16 0.58
CA GLU A 159 -7.18 -3.74 1.78
C GLU A 159 -5.66 -3.69 1.67
N LEU A 160 -5.04 -2.95 2.58
CA LEU A 160 -3.59 -2.92 2.76
C LEU A 160 -3.25 -4.00 3.77
N ASP A 161 -3.05 -5.21 3.27
CA ASP A 161 -2.57 -6.35 4.06
C ASP A 161 -1.13 -6.09 4.46
N TYR A 162 -0.95 -5.46 5.62
CA TYR A 162 0.37 -5.10 6.10
C TYR A 162 1.10 -6.37 6.56
N PRO A 163 2.33 -6.62 6.06
CA PRO A 163 2.98 -7.91 6.23
C PRO A 163 3.23 -8.26 7.71
N SER A 164 3.21 -9.56 8.01
CA SER A 164 3.55 -10.07 9.35
C SER A 164 5.06 -10.03 9.67
N ASP A 165 5.90 -10.00 8.63
CA ASP A 165 7.36 -10.02 8.69
C ASP A 165 7.96 -8.62 8.51
N VAL A 166 7.35 -7.64 9.18
CA VAL A 166 7.85 -6.25 9.18
C VAL A 166 9.11 -6.17 10.02
N ASP A 167 10.20 -5.75 9.37
CA ASP A 167 11.44 -5.35 10.05
C ASP A 167 11.20 -4.03 10.79
N TRP A 168 11.27 -4.01 12.12
CA TRP A 168 11.10 -2.81 12.94
C TRP A 168 12.43 -2.17 13.34
N VAL A 169 12.44 -0.85 13.44
CA VAL A 169 13.55 -0.10 14.02
C VAL A 169 13.06 0.82 15.12
N GLU A 170 13.70 0.77 16.28
CA GLU A 170 13.45 1.74 17.36
C GLU A 170 13.98 3.11 16.95
N VAL A 171 13.15 4.14 17.08
CA VAL A 171 13.50 5.52 16.73
C VAL A 171 13.28 6.45 17.92
N THR A 172 14.02 7.55 17.95
CA THR A 172 13.81 8.62 18.93
C THR A 172 12.79 9.64 18.41
N SER A 173 11.94 10.17 19.28
CA SER A 173 11.12 11.33 18.93
C SER A 173 12.05 12.51 18.63
N LYS A 174 11.94 13.07 17.43
CA LYS A 174 12.53 14.38 17.11
C LYS A 174 11.67 15.51 17.69
#